data_AF-A0A925ZNI7-F1
#
_entry.id   AF-A0A925ZNI7-F1
#
_cell.length_a   1.000
_cell.length_b   1.000
_cell.length_c   1.000
_cell.angle_alpha   90.00
_cell.angle_beta   90.00
_cell.angle_gamma   90.00
#
_symmetry.space_group_name_H-M   'P 1'
#
loop_
_entity.id
_entity.type
_entity.pdbx_description
1 polymer ?
#
loop_
_entity_poly.entity_id
_entity_poly.type
_entity_poly.pdbx_seq_one_letter_code
_entity_poly.pdbx_strand_id
1 'polypeptide(L)' 'GGALRDRVAAFERGLIEAALREAGGNHSEAARKLVVSRVTLLDKIRRYGLR' A
#
# COMPACT_ATOMS: atom_id res chain seq x y z
N GLY A 1 -4.13 -19.61 -13.37
CA GLY A 1 -5.06 -19.16 -12.32
C GLY A 1 -4.48 -17.92 -11.64
N GLY A 2 -5.06 -16.74 -11.87
CA GLY A 2 -4.44 -15.46 -11.45
C GLY A 2 -5.41 -14.30 -11.21
N ALA A 3 -6.56 -14.29 -11.88
CA ALA A 3 -7.46 -13.13 -11.89
C ALA A 3 -7.94 -12.60 -10.53
N LEU A 4 -8.09 -13.44 -9.49
CA LEU A 4 -8.45 -12.94 -8.16
C LEU A 4 -7.25 -12.30 -7.46
N ARG A 5 -6.08 -12.94 -7.50
CA ARG A 5 -4.86 -12.42 -6.87
C ARG A 5 -4.43 -11.12 -7.52
N ASP A 6 -4.52 -11.02 -8.85
CA ASP A 6 -4.16 -9.82 -9.59
C ASP A 6 -5.11 -8.66 -9.30
N ARG A 7 -6.41 -8.92 -9.17
CA ARG A 7 -7.41 -7.91 -8.77
C ARG A 7 -7.20 -7.44 -7.34
N VAL A 8 -6.91 -8.35 -6.41
CA VAL A 8 -6.58 -8.00 -5.02
C VAL A 8 -5.32 -7.15 -4.98
N ALA A 9 -4.28 -7.51 -5.73
CA ALA A 9 -3.04 -6.73 -5.81
C ALA A 9 -3.23 -5.34 -6.44
N ALA A 10 -4.08 -5.22 -7.47
CA ALA A 10 -4.44 -3.92 -8.05
C ALA A 10 -5.20 -3.04 -7.05
N PHE A 11 -6.17 -3.61 -6.35
CA PHE A 11 -6.93 -2.91 -5.32
C PHE A 11 -6.04 -2.45 -4.15
N GLU A 12 -5.20 -3.35 -3.64
CA GLU A 12 -4.27 -3.04 -2.55
C GLU A 12 -3.26 -1.95 -2.94
N ARG A 13 -2.75 -1.96 -4.17
CA ARG A 13 -1.90 -0.89 -4.70
C ARG A 13 -2.60 0.47 -4.67
N GLY A 14 -3.85 0.54 -5.13
CA GLY A 14 -4.62 1.78 -5.12
C GLY A 14 -4.83 2.34 -3.71
N LEU A 15 -5.09 1.48 -2.72
CA LEU A 15 -5.21 1.90 -1.32
C LEU A 15 -3.91 2.47 -0.77
N ILE A 16 -2.77 1.84 -1.08
CA ILE A 16 -1.45 2.29 -0.62
C ILE A 16 -1.08 3.62 -1.27
N GLU A 17 -1.28 3.79 -2.58
CA GLU A 17 -1.02 5.06 -3.27
C GLU A 17 -1.88 6.20 -2.75
N ALA A 18 -3.16 5.96 -2.50
CA ALA A 18 -4.05 6.96 -1.91
C ALA A 18 -3.58 7.38 -0.52
N ALA A 19 -3.28 6.40 0.35
CA ALA A 19 -2.80 6.67 1.70
C ALA A 19 -1.46 7.43 1.72
N LEU A 20 -0.52 7.09 0.82
CA LEU A 20 0.76 7.79 0.69
C LEU A 20 0.58 9.24 0.23
N ARG A 21 -0.31 9.47 -0.74
CA ARG A 21 -0.62 10.81 -1.26
C ARG A 21 -1.28 11.68 -0.19
N GLU A 22 -2.27 11.16 0.51
CA GLU A 22 -2.93 11.85 1.62
C GLU A 22 -2.00 12.13 2.79
N ALA A 23 -1.04 11.23 3.04
CA ALA A 23 -0.03 11.40 4.07
C ALA A 23 1.14 12.31 3.64
N GLY A 24 1.15 12.83 2.41
CA GLY A 24 2.25 13.67 1.91
C GLY A 24 3.61 12.97 1.93
N GLY A 25 3.65 11.66 1.69
CA GLY A 25 4.88 10.86 1.76
C GLY A 25 5.27 10.38 3.17
N ASN A 26 4.48 10.70 4.20
CA ASN A 26 4.69 10.17 5.54
C ASN A 26 4.19 8.71 5.64
N HIS A 27 5.14 7.78 5.53
CA HIS A 27 4.87 6.35 5.57
C HIS A 27 4.26 5.88 6.90
N SER A 28 4.56 6.54 8.01
CA SER A 28 3.97 6.20 9.31
C SER A 28 2.50 6.59 9.39
N GLU A 29 2.14 7.76 8.85
CA GLU A 29 0.74 8.19 8.75
C GLU A 29 -0.05 7.34 7.76
N ALA A 30 0.52 7.02 6.60
CA ALA A 30 -0.11 6.11 5.64
C ALA A 30 -0.38 4.73 6.26
N ALA A 31 0.57 4.21 7.05
CA ALA A 31 0.41 2.93 7.74
C ALA A 31 -0.70 3.00 8.81
N ARG A 32 -0.77 4.10 9.58
CA ARG A 32 -1.86 4.36 10.53
C ARG A 32 -3.22 4.39 9.84
N LYS A 33 -3.34 5.11 8.71
CA LYS A 33 -4.58 5.19 7.92
C LYS A 33 -5.05 3.82 7.43
N LEU A 34 -4.12 2.98 7.01
CA LEU A 34 -4.41 1.63 6.53
C LEU A 34 -4.52 0.58 7.64
N VAL A 35 -4.33 0.97 8.90
CA VAL A 35 -4.36 0.08 10.09
C VAL A 35 -3.38 -1.09 9.92
N VAL A 36 -2.18 -0.80 9.41
CA VAL A 36 -1.09 -1.76 9.26
C VAL A 36 0.16 -1.28 9.97
N SER A 37 1.07 -2.20 10.27
CA SER A 37 2.39 -1.79 10.75
C SER A 37 3.16 -1.04 9.66
N ARG A 38 4.00 -0.10 10.05
CA ARG A 38 4.90 0.60 9.12
C ARG A 38 5.77 -0.38 8.32
N VAL A 39 6.24 -1.45 8.94
CA VAL A 39 7.06 -2.47 8.28
C VAL A 39 6.26 -3.20 7.20
N THR A 40 5.02 -3.57 7.49
CA THR A 40 4.10 -4.20 6.53
C THR A 40 3.84 -3.28 5.34
N LEU A 41 3.62 -1.98 5.58
CA LEU A 41 3.44 -1.02 4.50
C LEU A 41 4.69 -0.94 3.61
N LEU A 42 5.88 -0.84 4.21
CA LEU A 42 7.14 -0.75 3.47
C LEU A 42 7.39 -2.01 2.62
N ASP A 43 7.08 -3.19 3.15
CA ASP A 43 7.17 -4.44 2.40
C ASP A 43 6.23 -4.44 1.18
N LYS A 44 4.97 -4.01 1.37
CA LYS A 44 3.99 -3.91 0.28
C LYS A 44 4.40 -2.88 -0.77
N ILE A 45 4.91 -1.72 -0.37
CA ILE A 45 5.45 -0.69 -1.28
C ILE A 45 6.56 -1.27 -2.15
N ARG A 46 7.52 -1.97 -1.54
CA ARG A 46 8.62 -2.64 -2.25
C ARG A 46 8.12 -3.72 -3.20
N ARG A 47 7.20 -4.58 -2.72
CA ARG A 47 6.60 -5.67 -3.50
C ARG A 47 5.84 -5.16 -4.71
N TYR A 48 5.19 -4.01 -4.58
CA TYR A 48 4.38 -3.40 -5.64
C TYR A 48 5.13 -2.37 -6.49
N GLY A 49 6.39 -2.05 -6.15
CA GLY A 49 7.20 -1.08 -6.89
C GLY A 49 6.71 0.37 -6.76
N LEU A 50 6.01 0.69 -5.67
CA LEU A 50 5.49 2.04 -5.42
C LEU A 50 6.63 2.95 -4.91
N ARG A 51 6.64 4.23 -5.32
CA ARG A 51 7.65 5.24 -4.95
C ARG A 51 6.99 6.48 -4.35
#